data_AF-A0A2E7MMT3-F1
#
_entry.id   AF-A0A2E7MMT3-F1
#
_cell.length_a   1.000
_cell.length_b   1.000
_cell.length_c   1.000
_cell.angle_alpha   90.00
_cell.angle_beta   90.00
_cell.angle_gamma   90.00
#
_symmetry.space_group_name_H-M   'P 1'
#
loop_
_entity.id
_entity.type
_entity.pdbx_description
1 polymer ?
#
loop_
_entity_poly.entity_id
_entity_poly.type
_entity_poly.pdbx_seq_one_letter_code
_entity_poly.pdbx_strand_id
1 'polypeptide(L)'
;METFMVDASIHCTTTGECCRCLKPVEQALEAGMRLLLQRKQASEEELEAVEDQQFEILDPGAREIDLKSFIREEIILELPQRVYCEEDCKGLCPQCGFDLNKGLCSCSKETGDPRWAALGKIEF
;
A
#
# COMPACT_ATOMS: atom_id res chain seq x y z
N MET A 1 0.32 33.96 -15.70
CA MET A 1 0.65 32.62 -15.17
C MET A 1 0.64 32.76 -13.67
N GLU A 2 -0.29 32.09 -13.02
CA GLU A 2 -0.37 32.03 -11.55
C GLU A 2 0.00 30.61 -11.13
N THR A 3 0.88 30.48 -10.14
CA THR A 3 1.29 29.18 -9.61
C THR A 3 0.78 29.06 -8.18
N PHE A 4 0.15 27.93 -7.89
CA PHE A 4 -0.37 27.60 -6.57
C PHE A 4 0.32 26.34 -6.06
N MET A 5 0.52 26.28 -4.75
CA MET A 5 0.98 25.07 -4.07
C MET A 5 -0.14 24.63 -3.14
N VAL A 6 -0.61 23.41 -3.33
CA VAL A 6 -1.59 22.77 -2.47
C VAL A 6 -0.83 21.83 -1.55
N ASP A 7 -0.91 22.08 -0.25
CA ASP A 7 -0.40 21.19 0.79
C ASP A 7 -1.61 20.62 1.54
N ALA A 8 -1.68 19.30 1.65
CA ALA A 8 -2.78 18.60 2.27
C ALA A 8 -2.30 17.41 3.11
N SER A 9 -3.02 17.14 4.20
CA SER A 9 -2.88 15.92 4.99
C SER A 9 -4.11 15.05 4.81
N ILE A 10 -3.89 13.79 4.46
CA ILE A 10 -4.89 12.79 4.15
C ILE A 10 -4.94 11.83 5.33
N HIS A 11 -6.12 11.73 5.95
CA HIS A 11 -6.38 10.74 7.00
C HIS A 11 -7.45 9.77 6.49
N CYS A 12 -7.12 8.49 6.43
CA CYS A 12 -8.07 7.47 5.97
C CYS A 12 -7.94 6.17 6.77
N THR A 13 -8.96 5.32 6.66
CA THR A 13 -8.92 3.95 7.16
C THR A 13 -8.88 3.02 5.97
N THR A 14 -7.89 2.14 5.95
CA THR A 14 -7.75 1.10 4.93
C THR A 14 -8.21 -0.23 5.51
N THR A 15 -8.82 -1.06 4.66
CA THR A 15 -9.29 -2.39 5.01
C THR A 15 -8.55 -3.44 4.19
N GLY A 16 -8.11 -4.51 4.82
CA GLY A 16 -7.44 -5.61 4.15
C GLY A 16 -7.55 -6.91 4.95
N GLU A 17 -6.71 -7.87 4.62
CA GLU A 17 -6.67 -9.17 5.30
C GLU A 17 -5.29 -9.40 5.90
N CYS A 18 -5.26 -9.97 7.11
CA CYS A 18 -4.02 -10.32 7.77
C CYS A 18 -3.23 -11.30 6.91
N CYS A 19 -1.96 -10.98 6.63
CA CYS A 19 -1.09 -11.82 5.79
C CYS A 19 -0.80 -13.22 6.37
N ARG A 20 -1.20 -13.49 7.62
CA ARG A 20 -0.98 -14.76 8.31
C ARG A 20 -2.24 -15.59 8.50
N CYS A 21 -3.34 -14.96 8.91
CA CYS A 21 -4.57 -15.67 9.29
C CYS A 21 -5.79 -15.33 8.42
N LEU A 22 -5.66 -14.40 7.47
CA LEU A 22 -6.72 -13.91 6.58
C LEU A 22 -7.92 -13.26 7.29
N LYS A 23 -7.82 -12.97 8.59
CA LYS A 23 -8.84 -12.16 9.28
C LYS A 23 -8.84 -10.72 8.74
N PRO A 24 -10.02 -10.08 8.67
CA PRO A 24 -10.09 -8.67 8.28
C PRO A 24 -9.27 -7.80 9.23
N VAL A 25 -8.58 -6.83 8.66
CA VAL A 25 -7.78 -5.84 9.38
C VAL A 25 -8.21 -4.46 8.92
N GLU A 26 -8.44 -3.57 9.88
CA GLU A 26 -8.63 -2.14 9.64
C GLU A 26 -7.43 -1.39 10.20
N GLN A 27 -6.83 -0.52 9.39
CA GLN A 27 -5.67 0.26 9.78
C GLN A 27 -5.84 1.71 9.38
N ALA A 28 -5.62 2.61 10.35
CA ALA A 28 -5.53 4.03 10.10
C ALA A 28 -4.23 4.35 9.35
N LEU A 29 -4.34 5.21 8.35
CA LEU A 29 -3.23 5.63 7.50
C LEU A 29 -3.28 7.16 7.35
N GLU A 30 -2.11 7.76 7.47
CA GLU A 30 -1.92 9.20 7.29
C GLU A 30 -0.90 9.40 6.16
N ALA A 31 -1.28 10.14 5.13
CA ALA A 31 -0.41 10.47 4.00
C ALA A 31 -0.38 11.99 3.80
N GLY A 32 0.75 12.50 3.30
CA GLY A 32 0.91 13.91 2.94
C GLY A 32 0.87 14.08 1.44
N MET A 33 0.18 15.11 0.95
CA MET A 33 0.14 15.44 -0.48
C MET A 33 0.63 16.86 -0.71
N ARG A 34 1.52 17.03 -1.69
CA ARG A 34 1.92 18.35 -2.19
C ARG A 34 1.76 18.39 -3.70
N LEU A 35 0.92 19.30 -4.17
CA LEU A 35 0.61 19.45 -5.58
C LEU A 35 0.92 20.89 -6.04
N LEU A 36 1.75 21.01 -7.08
CA LEU A 36 1.97 22.28 -7.76
C LEU A 36 0.97 22.44 -8.90
N LEU A 37 0.31 23.58 -8.94
CA LEU A 37 -0.69 23.92 -9.94
C LEU A 37 -0.28 25.16 -10.70
N GLN A 38 -0.37 25.12 -12.03
CA GLN A 38 -0.17 26.29 -12.88
C GLN A 38 -1.45 26.65 -13.60
N ARG A 39 -1.96 27.86 -13.33
CA ARG A 39 -3.10 28.41 -14.05
C ARG A 39 -2.62 29.16 -15.28
N LYS A 40 -2.86 28.58 -16.45
CA LYS A 40 -2.55 29.18 -17.76
C LYS A 40 -3.40 28.56 -18.87
N GLN A 41 -3.54 29.27 -19.98
CA GLN A 41 -3.99 28.67 -21.23
C GLN A 41 -2.82 27.85 -21.78
N ALA A 42 -2.96 26.53 -21.85
CA ALA A 42 -1.94 25.65 -22.40
C ALA A 42 -2.27 25.27 -23.85
N SER A 43 -1.23 25.06 -24.66
CA SER A 43 -1.38 24.36 -25.95
C SER A 43 -1.57 22.85 -25.74
N GLU A 44 -2.02 22.15 -26.77
CA GLU A 44 -2.19 20.70 -26.74
C GLU A 44 -0.85 19.97 -26.49
N GLU A 45 0.24 20.46 -27.12
CA GLU A 45 1.60 19.98 -26.84
C GLU A 45 2.03 20.21 -25.38
N GLU A 46 1.64 21.33 -24.76
CA GLU A 46 1.97 21.58 -23.36
C GLU A 46 1.21 20.66 -22.41
N LEU A 47 -0.04 20.30 -22.73
CA LEU A 47 -0.86 19.36 -21.96
C LEU A 47 -0.32 17.92 -22.07
N GLU A 48 0.09 17.49 -23.26
CA GLU A 48 0.73 16.18 -23.47
C GLU A 48 2.05 16.08 -22.70
N ALA A 49 2.81 17.17 -22.62
CA ALA A 49 4.06 17.22 -21.87
C ALA A 49 3.88 17.28 -20.34
N VAL A 50 2.66 17.44 -19.80
CA VAL A 50 2.42 17.50 -18.34
C VAL A 50 2.71 16.17 -17.67
N GLU A 51 2.48 15.04 -18.34
CA GLU A 51 2.72 13.71 -17.76
C GLU A 51 4.17 13.52 -17.28
N ASP A 52 5.13 14.22 -17.90
CA ASP A 52 6.55 14.20 -17.56
C ASP A 52 6.97 15.31 -16.57
N GLN A 53 6.03 16.15 -16.10
CA GLN A 53 6.31 17.34 -15.28
C GLN A 53 5.81 17.20 -13.84
N GLN A 54 6.41 17.97 -12.93
CA GLN A 54 6.09 17.95 -11.48
C GLN A 54 4.92 18.89 -11.10
N PHE A 55 4.09 19.30 -12.05
CA PHE A 55 2.98 20.21 -11.80
C PHE A 55 1.81 19.94 -12.73
N GLU A 56 0.62 20.28 -12.28
CA GLU A 56 -0.62 20.17 -13.04
C GLU A 56 -1.06 21.49 -13.63
N ILE A 57 -1.62 21.46 -14.83
CA ILE A 57 -2.11 22.65 -15.53
C ILE A 57 -3.62 22.78 -15.32
N LEU A 58 -4.05 23.97 -14.87
CA LEU A 58 -5.45 24.33 -14.78
C LEU A 58 -5.79 25.39 -15.81
N ASP A 59 -6.87 25.15 -16.55
CA ASP A 59 -7.44 26.14 -17.45
C ASP A 59 -7.76 27.44 -16.70
N PRO A 60 -7.58 28.62 -17.33
CA PRO A 60 -7.92 29.89 -16.69
C PRO A 60 -9.39 29.97 -16.26
N GLY A 61 -10.29 29.29 -16.97
CA GLY A 61 -11.71 29.21 -16.63
C GLY A 61 -12.07 28.17 -15.57
N ALA A 62 -11.14 27.28 -15.19
CA ALA A 62 -11.42 26.20 -14.24
C ALA A 62 -11.77 26.75 -12.84
N ARG A 63 -12.74 26.12 -12.19
CA ARG A 63 -13.19 26.44 -10.82
C ARG A 63 -13.07 25.27 -9.86
N GLU A 64 -12.77 24.10 -10.38
CA GLU A 64 -12.69 22.84 -9.65
C GLU A 64 -11.44 22.08 -10.13
N ILE A 65 -10.90 21.22 -9.27
CA ILE A 65 -9.79 20.34 -9.57
C ILE A 65 -10.13 18.94 -9.04
N ASP A 66 -9.92 17.91 -9.86
CA ASP A 66 -10.06 16.53 -9.42
C ASP A 66 -8.77 16.05 -8.74
N LEU A 67 -8.82 15.90 -7.42
CA LEU A 67 -7.69 15.44 -6.61
C LEU A 67 -7.63 13.91 -6.45
N LYS A 68 -8.57 13.17 -7.03
CA LYS A 68 -8.76 11.75 -6.75
C LYS A 68 -7.52 10.90 -7.05
N SER A 69 -6.86 11.15 -8.19
CA SER A 69 -5.67 10.38 -8.59
C SER A 69 -4.49 10.66 -7.65
N PHE A 70 -4.22 11.93 -7.35
CA PHE A 70 -3.16 12.34 -6.42
C PHE A 70 -3.36 11.74 -5.03
N ILE A 71 -4.56 11.87 -4.47
CA ILE A 71 -4.88 11.29 -3.16
C ILE A 71 -4.69 9.77 -3.17
N ARG A 72 -5.14 9.09 -4.23
CA ARG A 72 -4.99 7.64 -4.37
C ARG A 72 -3.52 7.23 -4.42
N GLU A 73 -2.69 7.94 -5.17
CA GLU A 73 -1.27 7.65 -5.30
C GLU A 73 -0.53 7.81 -3.98
N GLU A 74 -0.76 8.91 -3.24
CA GLU A 74 -0.16 9.10 -1.92
C GLU A 74 -0.60 8.02 -0.93
N ILE A 75 -1.89 7.63 -0.94
CA ILE A 75 -2.36 6.52 -0.11
C ILE A 75 -1.65 5.21 -0.48
N ILE A 76 -1.50 4.91 -1.77
CA ILE A 76 -0.82 3.68 -2.23
C ILE A 76 0.63 3.63 -1.78
N LEU A 77 1.34 4.78 -1.80
CA LEU A 77 2.73 4.86 -1.37
C LEU A 77 2.90 4.61 0.13
N GLU A 78 1.92 5.02 0.94
CA GLU A 78 1.94 4.84 2.39
C GLU A 78 1.41 3.46 2.84
N LEU A 79 0.77 2.70 1.95
CA LEU A 79 0.21 1.39 2.31
C LEU A 79 1.32 0.44 2.82
N PRO A 80 1.12 -0.20 3.99
CA PRO A 80 2.08 -1.18 4.50
C PRO A 80 2.10 -2.43 3.61
N GLN A 81 3.29 -2.95 3.33
CA GLN A 81 3.46 -4.17 2.54
C GLN A 81 2.83 -5.41 3.18
N ARG A 82 2.69 -5.40 4.52
CA ARG A 82 2.09 -6.48 5.29
C ARG A 82 1.25 -5.90 6.42
N VAL A 83 0.04 -6.41 6.54
CA VAL A 83 -0.88 -6.08 7.63
C VAL A 83 -1.12 -7.30 8.50
N TYR A 84 -1.25 -7.07 9.80
CA TYR A 84 -1.47 -8.10 10.80
C TYR A 84 -2.68 -7.74 11.65
N CYS A 85 -3.52 -8.73 11.96
CA CYS A 85 -4.68 -8.51 12.84
C CYS A 85 -4.27 -8.25 14.30
N GLU A 86 -3.05 -8.66 14.66
CA GLU A 86 -2.40 -8.45 15.95
C GLU A 86 -0.88 -8.66 15.77
N GLU A 87 -0.05 -8.08 16.62
CA GLU A 87 1.42 -8.09 16.48
C GLU A 87 2.01 -9.51 16.44
N ASP A 88 1.46 -10.44 17.20
CA ASP A 88 1.96 -11.80 17.39
C ASP A 88 1.10 -12.87 16.69
N CYS A 89 0.31 -12.49 15.69
CA CYS A 89 -0.57 -13.40 14.95
C CYS A 89 0.18 -14.66 14.51
N LYS A 90 -0.26 -15.83 14.99
CA LYS A 90 0.35 -17.15 14.72
C LYS A 90 0.01 -17.69 13.33
N GLY A 91 -1.00 -17.11 12.68
CA GLY A 91 -1.41 -17.46 11.33
C GLY A 91 -2.16 -18.79 11.20
N LEU A 92 -2.28 -19.25 9.96
CA LEU A 92 -2.85 -20.55 9.65
C LEU A 92 -1.75 -21.62 9.61
N CYS A 93 -2.10 -22.85 9.98
CA CYS A 93 -1.25 -24.02 9.73
C CYS A 93 -1.05 -24.18 8.21
N PRO A 94 0.20 -24.26 7.71
CA PRO A 94 0.47 -24.38 6.29
C PRO A 94 0.03 -25.73 5.70
N GLN A 95 -0.21 -26.75 6.54
CA GLN A 95 -0.68 -28.06 6.08
C GLN A 95 -2.21 -28.20 6.06
N CYS A 96 -2.92 -27.69 7.06
CA CYS A 96 -4.36 -27.93 7.22
C CYS A 96 -5.23 -26.67 7.28
N GLY A 97 -4.63 -25.48 7.31
CA GLY A 97 -5.36 -24.21 7.39
C GLY A 97 -5.96 -23.89 8.76
N PHE A 98 -5.69 -24.69 9.81
CA PHE A 98 -6.18 -24.40 11.15
C PHE A 98 -5.62 -23.08 11.70
N ASP A 99 -6.48 -22.24 12.29
CA ASP A 99 -6.09 -20.97 12.92
C ASP A 99 -5.25 -21.22 14.18
N LEU A 100 -3.93 -21.03 14.08
CA LEU A 100 -2.98 -21.27 15.16
C LEU A 100 -3.14 -20.28 16.32
N ASN A 101 -3.90 -19.19 16.13
CA ASN A 101 -4.28 -18.28 17.21
C ASN A 101 -5.26 -18.94 18.19
N LYS A 102 -6.00 -19.97 17.75
CA LYS A 102 -6.95 -20.71 18.58
C LYS A 102 -6.34 -21.93 19.29
N GLY A 103 -5.09 -22.29 18.96
CA GLY A 103 -4.40 -23.42 19.56
C GLY A 103 -3.48 -24.16 18.58
N LEU A 104 -2.98 -25.32 18.99
CA LEU A 104 -2.15 -26.16 18.14
C LEU A 104 -3.02 -27.09 17.28
N CYS A 105 -2.66 -27.22 16.00
CA CYS A 105 -3.23 -28.25 15.14
C CYS A 105 -2.63 -29.63 15.44
N SER A 106 -3.29 -30.70 15.00
CA SER A 106 -2.82 -32.09 15.14
C SER A 106 -1.93 -32.56 13.98
N CYS A 107 -1.48 -31.65 13.10
CA CYS A 107 -0.57 -31.99 12.02
C CYS A 107 0.76 -32.53 12.57
N SER A 108 1.24 -33.64 12.01
CA SER A 108 2.57 -34.15 12.30
C SER A 108 3.62 -33.15 11.85
N LYS A 109 4.66 -32.90 12.66
CA LYS A 109 5.85 -32.19 12.19
C LYS A 109 6.46 -33.02 11.05
N GLU A 110 6.41 -32.51 9.82
CA GLU A 110 7.13 -33.14 8.72
C GLU A 110 8.62 -33.15 9.08
N THR A 111 9.22 -34.34 9.06
CA THR A 111 10.67 -34.48 8.87
C THR A 111 11.00 -33.81 7.55
N GLY A 112 11.85 -32.78 7.57
CA GLY A 112 12.11 -31.91 6.42
C GLY A 112 12.38 -32.65 5.12
N ASP A 113 12.13 -31.98 4.00
CA ASP A 113 12.23 -32.56 2.66
C ASP A 113 13.55 -33.33 2.47
N PRO A 114 13.51 -34.63 2.09
CA PRO A 114 14.72 -35.45 1.98
C PRO A 114 15.73 -34.90 0.98
N ARG A 115 15.31 -34.10 -0.02
CA ARG A 115 16.22 -33.41 -0.96
C ARG A 115 17.10 -32.38 -0.26
N TRP A 116 16.65 -31.87 0.88
CA TRP A 116 17.34 -30.86 1.69
C TRP A 116 18.12 -31.48 2.87
N ALA A 117 18.13 -32.81 2.99
CA ALA A 117 18.77 -33.53 4.10
C ALA A 117 20.29 -33.23 4.24
N ALA A 118 20.95 -32.82 3.16
CA ALA A 118 22.36 -32.40 3.19
C ALA A 118 22.60 -31.12 4.00
N LEU A 119 21.63 -30.19 4.05
CA LEU A 119 21.76 -28.92 4.76
C LEU A 119 21.80 -29.09 6.28
N GLY A 120 21.10 -30.09 6.81
CA GLY A 120 21.12 -30.42 8.24
C GLY A 120 22.45 -31.00 8.74
N LYS A 121 23.42 -31.23 7.84
CA LYS A 121 24.76 -31.76 8.15
C LYS A 121 25.85 -30.68 8.09
N ILE A 122 25.48 -29.42 7.85
CA ILE A 122 26.44 -28.30 7.80
C ILE A 122 26.64 -27.78 9.23
N GLU A 123 27.88 -27.77 9.70
CA GLU A 123 28.30 -27.17 10.98
C GLU A 123 28.83 -25.74 10.72
N PHE A 124 28.42 -24.78 11.54
CA PHE A 124 28.89 -23.38 11.54
C PHE A 124 29.95 -23.17 12.63
#